data_AF-A0A8S2XYI6-F1
#
_entry.id   AF-A0A8S2XYI6-F1
#
_cell.length_a   1.000
_cell.length_b   1.000
_cell.length_c   1.000
_cell.angle_alpha   90.00
_cell.angle_beta   90.00
_cell.angle_gamma   90.00
#
_symmetry.space_group_name_H-M   'P 1'
#
loop_
_entity.id
_entity.type
_entity.pdbx_description
1 polymer ?
#
loop_
_entity_poly.entity_id
_entity_poly.type
_entity_poly.pdbx_seq_one_letter_code
_entity_poly.pdbx_strand_id
1 'polypeptide(L)' 'MTGDLEFDNQRTFYGEITLLNIWQKILPDHDLHLLANDCHAQRRLCGDAVTWMDFVNDIKGEVKIHWPSGIFSIF' A
#
# COMPACT_ATOMS: atom_id res chain seq x y z
N MET A 1 -22.49 -16.23 16.99
CA MET A 1 -22.40 -16.83 15.65
C MET A 1 -21.93 -15.73 14.71
N THR A 2 -20.62 -15.49 14.66
CA THR A 2 -20.01 -14.57 13.69
C THR A 2 -19.80 -15.39 12.43
N GLY A 3 -20.66 -15.22 11.43
CA GLY A 3 -20.40 -15.77 10.11
C GLY A 3 -19.17 -15.05 9.58
N ASP A 4 -18.04 -15.73 9.56
CA ASP A 4 -16.87 -15.27 8.83
C ASP A 4 -17.34 -14.98 7.41
N LEU A 5 -17.20 -13.72 6.97
CA LEU A 5 -17.51 -13.35 5.60
C LEU A 5 -16.56 -14.15 4.71
N GLU A 6 -17.09 -15.17 4.06
CA GLU A 6 -16.34 -15.98 3.11
C GLU A 6 -15.75 -15.07 2.02
N PHE A 7 -14.52 -15.35 1.61
CA PHE A 7 -13.85 -14.58 0.57
C PHE A 7 -14.61 -14.66 -0.76
N ASP A 8 -15.06 -13.52 -1.29
CA ASP A 8 -15.79 -13.44 -2.56
C ASP A 8 -14.83 -13.40 -3.75
N ASN A 9 -14.61 -14.57 -4.37
CA ASN A 9 -13.77 -14.71 -5.55
C ASN A 9 -14.22 -13.83 -6.73
N GLN A 10 -15.50 -13.44 -6.81
CA GLN A 10 -16.01 -12.59 -7.91
C GLN A 10 -15.57 -11.13 -7.78
N ARG A 11 -15.07 -10.71 -6.61
CA ARG A 11 -14.61 -9.34 -6.34
C ARG A 11 -13.10 -9.27 -6.10
N THR A 12 -12.36 -10.28 -6.55
CA THR A 12 -10.91 -10.33 -6.40
C THR A 12 -10.23 -9.28 -7.29
N PHE A 13 -9.27 -8.56 -6.73
CA PHE A 13 -8.37 -7.71 -7.48
C PHE A 13 -7.21 -8.53 -8.07
N TYR A 14 -7.02 -8.46 -9.39
CA TYR A 14 -5.90 -9.10 -10.08
C TYR A 14 -4.94 -8.03 -10.59
N GLY A 15 -3.80 -7.88 -9.93
CA GLY A 15 -2.79 -6.89 -10.29
C GLY A 15 -1.70 -6.75 -9.24
N GLU A 16 -0.92 -5.68 -9.35
CA GLU A 16 0.17 -5.35 -8.43
C GLU A 16 -0.22 -4.14 -7.58
N ILE A 17 0.09 -4.21 -6.28
CA ILE A 17 -0.08 -3.09 -5.34
C ILE A 17 1.27 -2.79 -4.74
N THR A 18 1.60 -1.51 -4.62
CA THR A 18 2.80 -1.06 -3.92
C THR A 18 2.53 0.26 -3.19
N LEU A 19 3.27 0.49 -2.11
CA LEU A 19 3.35 1.78 -1.41
C LEU A 19 2.00 2.30 -0.88
N LEU A 20 1.07 1.39 -0.56
CA LEU A 20 -0.20 1.71 0.09
C LEU A 20 0.03 2.35 1.46
N ASN A 21 -0.57 3.52 1.68
CA ASN A 21 -0.61 4.21 2.96
C ASN A 21 -2.00 4.81 3.18
N ILE A 22 -2.48 4.82 4.43
CA ILE A 22 -3.80 5.35 4.82
C ILE A 22 -3.62 6.32 5.98
N TRP A 23 -4.29 7.47 5.90
CA TRP A 23 -4.29 8.50 6.93
C TRP A 23 -5.68 8.68 7.56
N GLN A 24 -5.73 9.02 8.84
CA GLN A 24 -6.95 9.39 9.58
C GLN A 24 -7.36 10.85 9.33
N LYS A 25 -6.59 11.57 8.52
CA LYS A 25 -6.81 12.97 8.16
C LYS A 25 -6.84 13.15 6.65
N ILE A 26 -7.45 14.25 6.22
CA ILE A 26 -7.34 14.71 4.84
C ILE A 26 -5.94 15.33 4.67
N LEU A 27 -5.18 14.83 3.70
CA LEU A 27 -3.88 15.39 3.36
C LEU A 27 -4.03 16.68 2.57
N PRO A 28 -3.15 17.68 2.79
CA PRO A 28 -3.12 18.87 1.95
C PRO A 28 -2.59 18.52 0.55
N ASP A 29 -3.00 19.29 -0.47
CA ASP A 29 -2.61 19.06 -1.87
C ASP A 29 -1.09 18.97 -2.07
N HIS A 30 -0.31 19.77 -1.35
CA HIS A 30 1.14 19.71 -1.34
C HIS A 30 1.68 18.31 -1.02
N ASP A 31 1.14 17.66 0.02
CA ASP A 31 1.61 16.34 0.45
C ASP A 31 1.17 15.26 -0.55
N LEU A 32 -0.03 15.40 -1.12
CA LEU A 32 -0.49 14.52 -2.21
C LEU A 32 0.42 14.62 -3.44
N HIS A 33 0.82 15.83 -3.82
CA HIS A 33 1.75 16.05 -4.92
C HIS A 33 3.13 15.45 -4.65
N LEU A 34 3.64 15.57 -3.41
CA LEU A 34 4.90 14.92 -3.02
C LEU A 34 4.78 13.38 -3.10
N LEU A 35 3.72 12.81 -2.53
CA LEU A 35 3.49 11.36 -2.56
C LEU A 35 3.34 10.80 -3.98
N ALA A 36 2.75 11.57 -4.90
CA ALA A 36 2.53 11.13 -6.28
C ALA A 36 3.79 11.17 -7.16
N ASN A 37 4.73 12.08 -6.87
CA ASN A 37 5.86 12.36 -7.77
C ASN A 37 7.23 11.96 -7.19
N ASP A 38 7.39 11.94 -5.88
CA ASP A 38 8.67 11.61 -5.24
C ASP A 38 8.66 10.17 -4.71
N CYS A 39 9.41 9.30 -5.40
CA CYS A 39 9.63 7.90 -5.01
C CYS A 39 10.24 7.74 -3.61
N HIS A 40 10.90 8.76 -3.07
CA HIS A 40 11.45 8.77 -1.71
C HIS A 40 10.49 9.37 -0.68
N ALA A 41 9.58 10.25 -1.07
CA ALA A 41 8.63 10.88 -0.15
C ALA A 41 7.76 9.84 0.56
N GLN A 42 7.38 8.77 -0.15
CA GLN A 42 6.57 7.68 0.43
C GLN A 42 7.30 6.88 1.53
N ARG A 43 8.64 6.97 1.61
CA ARG A 43 9.42 6.41 2.75
C ARG A 43 9.47 7.34 3.95
N ARG A 44 9.17 8.63 3.76
CA ARG A 44 9.23 9.68 4.80
C ARG A 44 7.84 10.02 5.33
N LEU A 45 6.84 9.99 4.45
CA LEU A 45 5.44 10.32 4.73
C LEU A 45 4.65 9.02 4.83
N CYS A 46 4.73 8.37 5.99
CA CYS A 46 3.96 7.17 6.28
C CYS A 46 2.52 7.52 6.69
N GLY A 47 1.58 6.60 6.42
CA GLY A 47 0.22 6.64 6.97
C GLY A 47 0.19 6.55 8.50
N ASP A 48 -0.76 7.21 9.16
CA ASP A 48 -0.98 7.07 10.60
C ASP A 48 -2.09 6.05 10.94
N ALA A 49 -2.93 5.69 9.97
CA ALA A 49 -3.90 4.59 10.09
C ALA A 49 -3.29 3.26 9.64
N VAL A 50 -2.61 3.26 8.48
CA VAL A 50 -1.92 2.09 7.91
C VAL A 50 -0.67 2.55 7.19
N THR A 51 0.48 1.97 7.54
CA THR A 51 1.72 2.12 6.76
C THR A 51 1.88 0.98 5.76
N TRP A 52 2.64 1.22 4.68
CA TRP A 52 2.98 0.15 3.72
C TRP A 52 3.63 -1.06 4.40
N MET A 53 4.50 -0.81 5.38
CA MET A 53 5.18 -1.88 6.11
C MET A 53 4.21 -2.71 6.95
N ASP A 54 3.24 -2.07 7.61
CA ASP A 54 2.20 -2.79 8.37
C ASP A 54 1.34 -3.64 7.44
N PHE A 55 0.95 -3.09 6.27
CA PHE A 55 0.18 -3.81 5.28
C PHE A 55 0.90 -5.06 4.76
N VAL A 56 2.18 -4.94 4.38
CA VAL A 56 2.97 -6.07 3.87
C VAL A 56 3.22 -7.13 4.94
N ASN A 57 3.38 -6.72 6.20
CA ASN A 57 3.64 -7.64 7.31
C ASN A 57 2.43 -8.50 7.70
N ASP A 58 1.21 -8.16 7.25
CA ASP A 58 -0.01 -8.91 7.58
C ASP A 58 -0.75 -9.46 6.35
N ILE A 59 -0.05 -9.65 5.21
CA ILE A 59 -0.64 -10.26 4.01
C ILE A 59 -1.08 -11.71 4.30
N LYS A 60 -2.29 -12.06 3.83
CA LYS A 60 -2.86 -13.41 3.88
C LYS A 60 -3.24 -13.88 2.47
N GLY A 61 -3.34 -15.20 2.29
CA GLY A 61 -3.80 -15.82 1.04
C GLY A 61 -2.72 -15.96 -0.02
N GLU A 62 -3.13 -16.14 -1.28
CA GLU A 62 -2.23 -16.39 -2.41
C GLU A 62 -1.73 -15.08 -3.03
N VAL A 63 -0.64 -14.54 -2.47
CA VAL A 63 0.00 -13.31 -2.95
C VAL A 63 1.47 -13.58 -3.25
N LYS A 64 1.98 -12.99 -4.34
CA LYS A 64 3.40 -13.02 -4.69
C LYS A 64 4.02 -11.66 -4.37
N ILE A 65 5.02 -11.66 -3.48
CA ILE A 65 5.78 -10.45 -3.15
C ILE A 65 6.97 -10.35 -4.10
N HIS A 66 7.10 -9.21 -4.76
CA HIS A 66 8.26 -8.86 -5.56
C HIS A 66 8.56 -7.37 -5.44
N TRP A 67 9.73 -6.97 -5.93
CA TRP A 67 10.08 -5.57 -6.01
C TRP A 67 9.26 -4.88 -7.11
N PRO A 68 8.70 -3.69 -6.86
CA PRO A 68 8.02 -2.92 -7.89
C PRO A 68 9.03 -2.55 -8.99
N SER A 69 8.57 -2.48 -10.23
CA SER A 69 9.36 -2.26 -11.45
C SER A 69 9.92 -0.82 -11.61
N GLY A 70 10.11 -0.09 -10.50
CA GLY A 70 10.70 1.26 -10.46
C GLY A 70 12.24 1.25 -10.39
N ILE A 71 12.85 2.39 -10.75
CA ILE A 71 14.32 2.57 -10.81
C ILE A 71 14.97 2.31 -9.44
N PHE A 72 15.61 1.15 -9.33
CA PHE A 72 16.72 0.91 -8.41
C PHE A 72 18.02 0.82 -9.24
N SER A 73 18.43 1.96 -9.78
CA SER A 73 19.84 2.36 -9.70
C SER A 73 19.79 3.43 -8.62
N ILE A 74 20.43 3.30 -7.46
CA ILE A 74 21.88 3.26 -7.30
C ILE A 74 22.18 2.68 -5.90
N PHE A 75 23.24 1.87 -5.84
CA PHE A 75 23.98 1.55 -4.62
C PHE A 75 24.51 2.82 -3.94
#